data_AF-A0A800G8V4-F1
#
_entry.id   AF-A0A800G8V4-F1
#
_cell.length_a   1.000
_cell.length_b   1.000
_cell.length_c   1.000
_cell.angle_alpha   90.00
_cell.angle_beta   90.00
_cell.angle_gamma   90.00
#
_symmetry.space_group_name_H-M   'P 1'
#
loop_
_entity.id
_entity.type
_entity.pdbx_description
1 polymer ?
#
loop_
_entity_poly.entity_id
_entity_poly.type
_entity_poly.pdbx_seq_one_letter_code
_entity_poly.pdbx_strand_id
1 'polypeptide(L)' 'MKDDAELYVRRSVANNLNDISKDNSEIVVSTLTRWGQSSSEEMQRLIRRALRTLLKQGNVGALGL' A
#
# COMPACT_ATOMS: atom_id res chain seq x y z
N MET A 1 -1.70 -3.94 13.76
CA MET A 1 -0.57 -3.45 12.93
C MET A 1 -0.96 -3.02 11.51
N LYS A 2 -1.53 -3.86 10.60
CA LYS A 2 -2.09 -3.34 9.32
C LYS A 2 -3.55 -2.85 9.46
N ASP A 3 -4.33 -3.55 10.27
CA ASP A 3 -5.69 -3.18 10.70
C ASP A 3 -5.66 -2.53 12.08
N ASP A 4 -4.58 -1.81 12.37
CA ASP A 4 -4.44 -1.16 13.67
C ASP A 4 -5.46 -0.03 13.82
N ALA A 5 -6.11 0.07 14.99
CA ALA A 5 -7.03 1.16 15.24
C ALA A 5 -6.31 2.52 15.17
N GLU A 6 -5.03 2.57 15.54
CA GLU A 6 -4.26 3.81 15.51
C GLU A 6 -3.86 4.22 14.09
N LEU A 7 -4.31 5.41 13.70
CA LEU A 7 -3.96 6.02 12.41
C LEU A 7 -2.44 6.22 12.26
N TYR A 8 -1.73 6.52 13.34
CA TYR A 8 -0.29 6.72 13.31
C TYR A 8 0.45 5.44 12.88
N VAL A 9 0.07 4.29 13.44
CA VAL A 9 0.63 2.98 13.09
C VAL A 9 0.38 2.67 11.62
N ARG A 10 -0.86 2.84 11.15
CA ARG A 10 -1.22 2.64 9.73
C ARG A 10 -0.43 3.53 8.77
N ARG A 11 -0.17 4.79 9.15
CA ARG A 11 0.67 5.71 8.38
C ARG A 11 2.13 5.26 8.33
N SER A 12 2.68 4.77 9.43
CA SER A 12 4.04 4.24 9.46
C SER A 12 4.18 3.02 8.53
N VAL A 13 3.23 2.07 8.62
CA VAL A 13 3.17 0.90 7.74
C VAL A 13 3.11 1.30 6.25
N ALA A 14 2.22 2.25 5.90
CA ALA A 14 2.14 2.73 4.51
C ALA A 14 3.44 3.38 4.01
N ASN A 15 4.16 4.10 4.87
CA ASN A 15 5.43 4.71 4.49
C ASN A 15 6.50 3.64 4.23
N ASN A 16 6.64 2.66 5.14
CA ASN A 16 7.60 1.57 4.97
C ASN A 16 7.33 0.79 3.68
N LEU A 17 6.07 0.48 3.38
CA LEU A 17 5.70 -0.19 2.13
C LEU A 17 6.02 0.66 0.89
N ASN A 18 5.80 1.97 0.95
CA ASN A 18 6.16 2.87 -0.15
C ASN A 18 7.67 2.98 -0.36
N ASP A 19 8.48 2.80 0.68
CA ASP A 19 9.93 2.81 0.54
C ASP A 19 10.44 1.50 -0.04
N ILE A 20 9.92 0.35 0.43
CA ILE A 20 10.23 -0.96 -0.15
C ILE A 20 9.81 -1.04 -1.64
N SER A 21 8.69 -0.41 -2.00
CA SER A 21 8.15 -0.49 -3.35
C SER A 21 9.04 0.14 -4.42
N LYS A 22 9.97 1.03 -4.03
CA LYS A 22 10.94 1.64 -4.95
C LYS A 22 11.90 0.62 -5.54
N ASP A 23 12.29 -0.37 -4.75
CA ASP A 23 13.25 -1.41 -5.15
C ASP A 23 12.57 -2.77 -5.41
N ASN A 24 11.44 -3.04 -4.75
CA ASN A 24 10.74 -4.33 -4.74
C ASN A 24 9.24 -4.16 -5.04
N SER A 25 8.93 -3.48 -6.15
CA SER A 25 7.56 -3.11 -6.51
C SER A 25 6.59 -4.30 -6.62
N GLU A 26 7.00 -5.41 -7.24
CA GLU A 26 6.17 -6.60 -7.45
C GLU A 26 5.70 -7.25 -6.14
N ILE A 27 6.60 -7.37 -5.16
CA ILE A 27 6.29 -7.95 -3.85
C ILE A 27 5.31 -7.05 -3.08
N VAL A 28 5.48 -5.73 -3.17
CA VAL A 28 4.58 -4.79 -2.49
C VAL A 28 3.20 -4.79 -3.15
N VAL A 29 3.13 -4.75 -4.49
CA VAL A 29 1.87 -4.79 -5.24
C VAL A 29 1.11 -6.07 -4.91
N SER A 30 1.74 -7.25 -5.03
CA SER A 30 1.08 -8.53 -4.71
C SER A 30 0.59 -8.62 -3.26
N THR A 31 1.36 -8.10 -2.31
CA THR A 31 0.96 -8.02 -0.90
C THR A 31 -0.28 -7.15 -0.72
N LEU A 32 -0.30 -5.96 -1.33
CA LEU A 32 -1.41 -5.01 -1.23
C LEU A 32 -2.64 -5.48 -1.99
N THR A 33 -2.49 -6.18 -3.12
CA THR A 33 -3.60 -6.86 -3.81
C THR A 33 -4.29 -7.84 -2.89
N ARG A 34 -3.53 -8.67 -2.19
CA ARG A 34 -4.10 -9.62 -1.22
C ARG A 34 -4.81 -8.91 -0.08
N TRP A 35 -4.30 -7.77 0.39
CA TRP A 35 -4.95 -6.99 1.46
C TRP A 35 -6.21 -6.28 0.96
N GLY A 36 -6.25 -5.89 -0.31
CA GLY A 36 -7.37 -5.21 -0.95
C GLY A 36 -8.65 -6.05 -1.06
N GLN A 37 -8.55 -7.38 -1.15
CA GLN A 37 -9.70 -8.27 -1.41
C GLN A 37 -10.77 -8.30 -0.30
N SER A 38 -10.50 -7.79 0.91
CA SER A 38 -11.47 -7.77 2.02
C SER A 38 -11.25 -6.57 2.94
N SER A 39 -11.06 -5.39 2.34
CA SER A 39 -10.49 -4.23 3.03
C SER A 39 -11.53 -3.19 3.45
N SER A 40 -11.44 -2.76 4.71
CA SER A 40 -12.12 -1.57 5.22
C SER A 40 -11.64 -0.30 4.49
N GLU A 41 -12.39 0.81 4.57
CA GLU A 41 -11.96 2.09 4.00
C GLU A 41 -10.57 2.53 4.50
N GLU A 42 -10.25 2.15 5.72
CA GLU A 42 -8.98 2.39 6.38
C GLU A 42 -7.82 1.69 5.67
N MET A 43 -8.01 0.42 5.32
CA MET A 43 -7.06 -0.36 4.56
C MET A 43 -6.92 0.18 3.13
N GLN A 44 -8.02 0.62 2.51
CA GLN A 44 -7.99 1.30 1.21
C GLN A 44 -7.17 2.60 1.23
N ARG A 45 -7.28 3.40 2.30
CA ARG A 45 -6.43 4.59 2.51
C ARG A 45 -4.96 4.24 2.71
N LEU A 46 -4.67 3.14 3.41
CA LEU A 46 -3.31 2.63 3.60
C LEU A 46 -2.70 2.21 2.26
N ILE A 47 -3.42 1.41 1.46
CA ILE A 47 -2.98 0.90 0.15
C ILE A 47 -2.63 2.06 -0.79
N ARG A 48 -3.54 3.04 -0.94
CA ARG A 48 -3.28 4.23 -1.77
C ARG A 48 -2.02 4.98 -1.34
N ARG A 49 -1.79 5.10 -0.03
CA ARG A 49 -0.61 5.78 0.51
C ARG A 49 0.68 4.98 0.32
N ALA A 50 0.61 3.65 0.37
CA ALA A 50 1.73 2.74 0.14
C ALA A 50 2.17 2.69 -1.34
N LEU A 51 1.23 2.92 -2.27
CA LEU A 51 1.50 2.90 -3.72
C LEU A 51 1.78 4.28 -4.32
N ARG A 52 1.74 5.37 -3.54
CA ARG A 52 1.80 6.75 -4.05
C ARG A 52 2.98 7.03 -4.99
N THR A 53 4.16 6.46 -4.70
CA THR A 53 5.35 6.64 -5.55
C THR A 53 5.23 5.85 -6.85
N LEU A 54 4.77 4.61 -6.78
CA LEU A 54 4.54 3.76 -7.96
C LEU A 54 3.46 4.34 -8.88
N LEU A 55 2.37 4.87 -8.31
CA LEU A 55 1.31 5.55 -9.06
C LEU A 55 1.85 6.79 -9.79
N LYS A 56 2.67 7.60 -9.12
CA LYS A 56 3.33 8.76 -9.75
C LYS A 56 4.28 8.35 -10.88
N GLN A 57 4.86 7.16 -10.81
CA GLN A 57 5.75 6.61 -11.82
C GLN A 57 5.01 5.87 -12.96
N GLY A 58 3.68 5.77 -12.90
CA GLY A 58 2.88 5.09 -13.93
C GLY A 58 3.01 3.57 -13.91
N ASN A 59 3.33 2.96 -12.76
CA ASN A 59 3.46 1.50 -12.65
C ASN A 59 2.11 0.81 -12.89
N VAL A 60 2.06 -0.06 -13.90
CA VAL A 60 0.83 -0.76 -14.34
C VAL A 60 0.24 -1.65 -13.23
N GLY A 61 1.09 -2.31 -12.44
CA GLY A 61 0.63 -3.14 -11.33
C GLY A 61 -0.01 -2.34 -10.19
N ALA A 62 0.47 -1.12 -9.94
CA ALA A 62 -0.13 -0.22 -8.96
C ALA A 62 -1.42 0.45 -9.45
N LEU A 63 -1.59 0.65 -10.76
CA LEU A 63 -2.79 1.24 -11.35
C LEU A 63 -4.01 0.30 -11.33
N GLY A 64 -3.78 -1.01 -11.22
CA GLY A 64 -4.84 -2.02 -11.13
C GLY A 64 -5.38 -2.28 -9.71
N LEU A 65 -4.95 -1.50 -8.72
CA LEU A 65 -5.31 -1.62 -7.29
C LEU A 65 -6.13 -0.43 -6.80
#